data_AF-A0A6G1FWE3-F1
#
_entry.id   AF-A0A6G1FWE3-F1
#
_cell.length_a   1.000
_cell.length_b   1.000
_cell.length_c   1.000
_cell.angle_alpha   90.00
_cell.angle_beta   90.00
_cell.angle_gamma   90.00
#
_symmetry.space_group_name_H-M   'P 1'
#
loop_
_entity.id
_entity.type
_entity.pdbx_description
1 polymer ?
#
loop_
_entity_poly.entity_id
_entity_poly.type
_entity_poly.pdbx_seq_one_letter_code
_entity_poly.pdbx_strand_id
1 'polypeptide(L)'
;MSSSRPLTVAIPRSFNANGPFCARRPNLSEILANTAPPPWTLSAFMAYLSQNHCLETLEFTMDASRYRKHYSKLAGRYANLHDPTATEDCQYVKMLWQRLMDAYIASNGHREVNLPGEVRDELLSLAPPSRPEALPPHPSSLDPAVDKVYELMSESVLVPFLNSVCPQSAHPAIQESNEYGDCKDGSLTRALTRSYDERAIHRHPHAHRSSPP
;
A
#
# COMPACT_ATOMS: atom_id res chain seq x y z
N MET A 1 3.59 -10.08 -58.33
CA MET A 1 4.39 -9.41 -57.28
C MET A 1 3.40 -8.70 -56.36
N SER A 2 3.10 -9.27 -55.19
CA SER A 2 2.09 -8.74 -54.27
C SER A 2 2.77 -7.82 -53.24
N SER A 3 2.41 -6.53 -53.24
CA SER A 3 2.99 -5.52 -52.35
C SER A 3 2.17 -5.40 -51.07
N SER A 4 2.68 -5.95 -49.96
CA SER A 4 2.11 -5.74 -48.62
C SER A 4 2.30 -4.28 -48.20
N ARG A 5 1.20 -3.58 -47.91
CA ARG A 5 1.25 -2.23 -47.32
C ARG A 5 1.53 -2.35 -45.81
N PRO A 6 2.45 -1.55 -45.24
CA PRO A 6 2.70 -1.58 -43.81
C PRO A 6 1.52 -0.95 -43.04
N LEU A 7 1.00 -1.68 -42.05
CA LEU A 7 0.01 -1.17 -41.11
C LEU A 7 0.69 -0.16 -40.17
N THR A 8 0.42 1.13 -40.40
CA THR A 8 0.81 2.20 -39.48
C THR A 8 -0.16 2.20 -38.30
N VAL A 9 0.31 1.77 -37.14
CA VAL A 9 -0.42 1.90 -35.87
C VAL A 9 -0.17 3.31 -35.33
N ALA A 10 -1.18 4.17 -35.42
CA ALA A 10 -1.18 5.42 -34.67
C ALA A 10 -1.49 5.09 -33.21
N ILE A 11 -0.51 5.25 -32.32
CA ILE A 11 -0.71 5.16 -30.87
C ILE A 11 -1.55 6.38 -30.47
N PRO A 12 -2.79 6.22 -29.96
CA PRO A 12 -3.52 7.33 -29.40
C PRO A 12 -2.73 7.82 -28.17
N ARG A 13 -2.17 9.03 -28.26
CA ARG A 13 -1.67 9.75 -27.08
C ARG A 13 -2.88 10.23 -26.28
N SER A 14 -3.50 9.32 -25.53
CA SER A 14 -4.47 9.67 -24.51
C SER A 14 -4.09 8.94 -23.23
N PHE A 15 -3.35 9.64 -22.36
CA PHE A 15 -3.06 9.22 -20.99
C PHE A 15 -4.27 9.38 -20.04
N ASN A 16 -5.48 9.51 -20.59
CA ASN A 16 -6.70 9.66 -19.79
C ASN A 16 -7.65 8.54 -20.18
N ALA A 17 -7.46 7.37 -19.55
CA ALA A 17 -8.44 6.28 -19.54
C ALA A 17 -9.66 6.69 -18.69
N ASN A 18 -10.37 7.75 -19.11
CA ASN A 18 -11.62 8.19 -18.51
C ASN A 18 -12.76 7.61 -19.34
N GLY A 19 -12.95 6.29 -19.24
CA GLY A 19 -14.27 5.71 -19.47
C GLY A 19 -15.18 6.07 -18.28
N PRO A 20 -16.50 6.16 -18.47
CA PRO A 20 -17.46 6.57 -17.42
C PRO A 20 -17.52 5.64 -16.18
N PHE A 21 -16.73 4.57 -16.14
CA PHE A 21 -16.78 3.55 -15.08
C PHE A 21 -15.42 3.23 -14.41
N CYS A 22 -14.35 3.97 -14.74
CA CYS A 22 -13.06 3.77 -14.05
C CYS A 22 -12.69 5.05 -13.31
N ALA A 23 -13.04 5.13 -12.03
CA ALA A 23 -12.53 6.18 -11.16
C ALA A 23 -11.00 6.15 -11.16
N ARG A 24 -10.38 7.33 -11.33
CA ARG A 24 -8.92 7.49 -11.31
C ARG A 24 -8.36 6.82 -10.06
N ARG A 25 -7.30 6.03 -10.20
CA ARG A 25 -6.58 5.47 -9.05
C ARG A 25 -6.12 6.61 -8.14
N PRO A 26 -6.45 6.57 -6.84
CA PRO A 26 -6.06 7.63 -5.91
C PRO A 26 -4.58 7.54 -5.57
N ASN A 27 -4.02 8.67 -5.12
CA ASN A 27 -2.68 8.71 -4.54
C ASN A 27 -2.72 8.48 -3.02
N LEU A 28 -1.54 8.29 -2.40
CA LEU A 28 -1.43 8.05 -0.95
C LEU A 28 -2.08 9.16 -0.12
N SER A 29 -1.89 10.43 -0.49
CA SER A 29 -2.46 11.57 0.24
C SER A 29 -3.99 11.54 0.25
N GLU A 30 -4.63 11.21 -0.88
CA GLU A 30 -6.10 11.11 -0.99
C GLU A 30 -6.66 10.00 -0.09
N ILE A 31 -5.95 8.86 -0.02
CA ILE A 31 -6.31 7.73 0.86
C ILE A 31 -6.15 8.12 2.32
N LEU A 32 -5.01 8.69 2.70
CA LEU A 32 -4.72 9.08 4.09
C LEU A 32 -5.61 10.22 4.59
N ALA A 33 -6.02 11.12 3.71
CA ALA A 33 -7.02 12.15 4.00
C ALA A 33 -8.46 11.61 4.03
N ASN A 34 -8.66 10.32 3.74
CA ASN A 34 -9.97 9.67 3.62
C ASN A 34 -10.91 10.37 2.62
N THR A 35 -10.34 10.85 1.52
CA THR A 35 -11.08 11.50 0.41
C THR A 35 -11.16 10.63 -0.84
N ALA A 36 -10.39 9.53 -0.88
CA ALA A 36 -10.46 8.55 -1.94
C ALA A 36 -11.83 7.83 -1.98
N PRO A 37 -12.42 7.63 -3.17
CA PRO A 37 -13.70 6.93 -3.29
C PRO A 37 -13.55 5.43 -3.01
N PRO A 38 -14.65 4.74 -2.66
CA PRO A 38 -14.67 3.28 -2.67
C PRO A 38 -14.21 2.73 -4.04
N PRO A 39 -13.40 1.66 -4.06
CA PRO A 39 -13.05 0.80 -2.93
C PRO A 39 -11.74 1.18 -2.19
N TRP A 40 -11.08 2.30 -2.51
CA TRP A 40 -9.76 2.69 -1.99
C TRP A 40 -9.81 3.60 -0.76
N THR A 41 -10.72 3.31 0.17
CA THR A 41 -10.89 4.14 1.39
C THR A 41 -9.72 3.97 2.36
N LEU A 42 -9.57 4.89 3.32
CA LEU A 42 -8.58 4.75 4.40
C LEU A 42 -8.78 3.43 5.17
N SER A 43 -10.03 3.05 5.42
CA SER A 43 -10.36 1.79 6.09
C SER A 43 -9.87 0.57 5.32
N ALA A 44 -10.07 0.56 4.00
CA ALA A 44 -9.56 -0.51 3.14
C ALA A 44 -8.03 -0.58 3.15
N PHE A 45 -7.36 0.58 3.14
CA PHE A 45 -5.90 0.66 3.22
C PHE A 45 -5.36 0.16 4.57
N MET A 46 -5.98 0.56 5.69
CA MET A 46 -5.62 0.05 7.02
C MET A 46 -5.81 -1.47 7.12
N ALA A 47 -6.91 -2.00 6.59
CA ALA A 47 -7.15 -3.45 6.56
C ALA A 47 -6.08 -4.18 5.74
N TYR A 48 -5.68 -3.61 4.60
CA TYR A 48 -4.59 -4.15 3.78
C TYR A 48 -3.24 -4.14 4.53
N LEU A 49 -2.87 -3.01 5.14
CA LEU A 49 -1.63 -2.92 5.94
C LEU A 49 -1.59 -3.95 7.07
N SER A 50 -2.71 -4.14 7.77
CA SER A 50 -2.84 -5.12 8.85
C SER A 50 -2.60 -6.56 8.37
N GLN A 51 -3.20 -6.93 7.22
CA GLN A 51 -3.02 -8.26 6.62
C GLN A 51 -1.59 -8.51 6.13
N ASN A 52 -0.89 -7.46 5.70
CA ASN A 52 0.48 -7.56 5.17
C ASN A 52 1.55 -7.27 6.22
N HIS A 53 1.18 -7.13 7.51
CA HIS A 53 2.11 -6.81 8.59
C HIS A 53 2.93 -5.52 8.32
N CYS A 54 2.27 -4.48 7.82
CA CYS A 54 2.86 -3.16 7.56
C CYS A 54 2.13 -2.02 8.28
N LEU A 55 1.25 -2.33 9.23
CA LEU A 55 0.39 -1.34 9.89
C LEU A 55 1.19 -0.37 10.76
N GLU A 56 2.32 -0.82 11.31
CA GLU A 56 3.24 -0.03 12.12
C GLU A 56 3.76 1.22 11.39
N THR A 57 3.89 1.17 10.05
CA THR A 57 4.27 2.34 9.24
C THR A 57 3.25 3.47 9.34
N LEU A 58 1.95 3.14 9.28
CA LEU A 58 0.89 4.11 9.43
C LEU A 58 0.74 4.57 10.90
N GLU A 59 0.79 3.63 11.85
CA GLU A 59 0.71 3.92 13.28
C GLU A 59 1.81 4.90 13.73
N PHE A 60 3.04 4.71 13.24
CA PHE A 60 4.17 5.60 13.50
C PHE A 60 3.87 7.04 13.09
N THR A 61 3.35 7.28 11.88
CA THR A 61 3.02 8.65 11.43
C THR A 61 1.94 9.30 12.28
N MET A 62 0.94 8.52 12.73
CA MET A 62 -0.13 9.01 13.60
C MET A 62 0.39 9.36 15.00
N ASP A 63 1.23 8.50 15.59
CA ASP A 63 1.83 8.73 16.89
C ASP A 63 2.84 9.88 16.86
N ALA A 64 3.60 10.06 15.78
CA ALA A 64 4.48 11.21 15.58
C ALA A 64 3.69 12.53 15.50
N SER A 65 2.55 12.53 14.80
CA SER A 65 1.63 13.68 14.77
C SER A 65 1.04 13.98 16.15
N ARG A 66 0.66 12.94 16.91
CA ARG A 66 0.20 13.07 18.30
C ARG A 66 1.30 13.69 19.18
N TYR A 67 2.53 13.21 19.08
CA TYR A 67 3.68 13.78 19.80
C TYR A 67 3.84 15.28 19.52
N ARG A 68 3.86 15.68 18.25
CA ARG A 68 3.98 17.09 17.84
C ARG A 68 2.87 17.96 18.42
N LYS A 69 1.63 17.48 18.42
CA LYS A 69 0.47 18.20 18.97
C LYS A 69 0.61 18.44 20.46
N HIS A 70 1.05 17.44 21.22
CA HIS A 70 1.26 17.59 22.67
C HIS A 70 2.49 18.44 23.00
N TYR A 71 3.58 18.28 22.25
CA TYR A 71 4.76 19.13 22.38
C TYR A 71 4.43 20.61 22.16
N SER A 72 3.64 20.93 21.13
CA SER A 72 3.27 22.33 20.83
C SER A 72 2.47 22.98 21.96
N LYS A 73 1.58 22.21 22.61
CA LYS A 73 0.83 22.67 23.79
C LYS A 73 1.76 22.94 24.98
N LEU A 74 2.73 22.06 25.19
CA LEU A 74 3.74 22.17 26.24
C LEU A 74 4.65 23.39 26.01
N ALA A 75 5.15 23.58 24.79
CA ALA A 75 5.98 24.72 24.39
C ALA A 75 5.27 26.06 24.59
N GLY A 76 3.97 26.15 24.26
CA GLY A 76 3.17 27.35 24.52
C GLY A 76 3.02 27.70 26.00
N ARG A 77 3.12 26.71 26.91
CA ARG A 77 3.09 26.91 28.37
C ARG A 77 4.46 27.27 28.94
N TYR A 78 5.54 26.74 28.37
CA TYR A 78 6.92 27.01 28.80
C TYR A 78 7.27 28.50 28.82
N ALA A 79 6.73 29.29 27.89
CA ALA A 79 6.93 30.74 27.88
C ALA A 79 6.50 31.45 29.18
N ASN A 80 5.66 30.81 30.00
CA ASN A 80 5.08 31.38 31.21
C ASN A 80 5.47 30.65 32.52
N LEU A 81 6.34 29.63 32.46
CA LEU A 81 6.67 28.78 33.62
C LEU A 81 8.12 28.96 34.08
N HIS A 82 8.33 28.93 35.40
CA HIS A 82 9.66 29.02 36.03
C HIS A 82 10.43 27.69 35.97
N ASP A 83 9.73 26.55 36.10
CA ASP A 83 10.28 25.21 35.87
C ASP A 83 9.37 24.40 34.92
N PRO A 84 9.74 24.32 33.63
CA PRO A 84 9.00 23.56 32.63
C PRO A 84 9.09 22.03 32.81
N THR A 85 10.15 21.54 33.46
CA THR A 85 10.54 20.13 33.45
C THR A 85 9.74 19.27 34.44
N ALA A 86 9.28 19.88 35.54
CA ALA A 86 8.52 19.22 36.60
C ALA A 86 7.02 19.04 36.30
N THR A 87 6.53 19.54 35.16
CA THR A 87 5.10 19.49 34.81
C THR A 87 4.65 18.10 34.34
N GLU A 88 3.42 17.70 34.67
CA GLU A 88 2.79 16.47 34.18
C GLU A 88 2.76 16.41 32.63
N ASP A 89 2.53 17.56 31.98
CA ASP A 89 2.56 17.67 30.52
C ASP A 89 3.95 17.33 29.94
N CYS A 90 5.03 17.77 30.59
CA CYS A 90 6.40 17.44 30.19
C CYS A 90 6.65 15.94 30.31
N GLN A 91 6.27 15.34 31.44
CA GLN A 91 6.39 13.90 31.66
C GLN A 91 5.61 13.09 30.62
N TYR A 92 4.39 13.53 30.29
CA TYR A 92 3.56 12.89 29.27
C TYR A 92 4.21 12.95 27.87
N VAL A 93 4.74 14.12 27.48
CA VAL A 93 5.42 14.26 26.18
C VAL A 93 6.70 13.41 26.13
N LYS A 94 7.46 13.34 27.23
CA LYS A 94 8.62 12.44 27.36
C LYS A 94 8.24 10.97 27.21
N MET A 95 7.13 10.56 27.82
CA MET A 95 6.58 9.21 27.67
C MET A 95 6.17 8.92 26.22
N LEU A 96 5.57 9.89 25.51
CA LEU A 96 5.24 9.72 24.08
C LEU A 96 6.50 9.55 23.22
N TRP A 97 7.55 10.35 23.44
CA TRP A 97 8.82 10.18 22.75
C TRP A 97 9.42 8.80 23.01
N GLN A 98 9.49 8.38 24.27
CA GLN A 98 10.03 7.07 24.65
C GLN A 98 9.26 5.94 23.96
N ARG A 99 7.93 6.02 23.93
CA ARG A 99 7.09 5.04 23.22
C ARG A 99 7.39 5.00 21.73
N LEU A 100 7.60 6.16 21.08
CA LEU A 100 7.96 6.21 19.67
C LEU A 100 9.29 5.51 19.42
N MET A 101 10.30 5.80 20.24
CA MET A 101 11.62 5.20 20.11
C MET A 101 11.58 3.68 20.35
N ASP A 102 10.97 3.23 21.44
CA ASP A 102 10.95 1.82 21.82
C ASP A 102 10.12 0.96 20.89
N ALA A 103 9.00 1.48 20.39
CA ALA A 103 8.10 0.70 19.53
C ALA A 103 8.58 0.64 18.07
N TYR A 104 9.03 1.76 17.52
CA TYR A 104 9.22 1.90 16.07
C TYR A 104 10.67 2.08 15.62
N ILE A 105 11.60 2.51 16.50
CA ILE A 105 12.97 2.88 16.12
C ILE A 105 14.01 1.90 16.69
N ALA A 106 13.84 1.45 17.93
CA ALA A 106 14.76 0.54 18.60
C ALA A 106 14.84 -0.80 17.85
N SER A 107 16.06 -1.27 17.61
CA SER A 107 16.29 -2.49 16.86
C SER A 107 15.64 -3.71 17.51
N ASN A 108 15.10 -4.61 16.68
CA ASN A 108 14.40 -5.84 17.06
C ASN A 108 13.00 -5.63 17.67
N GLY A 109 12.42 -4.44 17.50
CA GLY A 109 11.02 -4.21 17.83
C GLY A 109 10.10 -4.94 16.85
N HIS A 110 9.05 -5.58 17.33
CA HIS A 110 8.01 -6.19 16.47
C HIS A 110 7.27 -5.17 15.59
N ARG A 111 7.46 -3.86 15.85
CA ARG A 111 6.89 -2.73 15.13
C ARG A 111 7.98 -1.79 14.57
N GLU A 112 9.24 -2.26 14.48
CA GLU A 112 10.33 -1.46 13.91
C GLU A 112 9.98 -1.07 12.48
N VAL A 113 9.97 0.23 12.20
CA VAL A 113 9.75 0.73 10.83
C VAL A 113 11.06 0.66 10.05
N ASN A 114 10.97 0.28 8.77
CA ASN A 114 12.15 0.13 7.92
C ASN A 114 12.72 1.51 7.52
N LEU A 115 13.61 2.04 8.35
CA LEU A 115 14.32 3.30 8.14
C LEU A 115 15.78 3.05 7.73
N PRO A 116 16.38 3.94 6.93
CA PRO A 116 17.83 3.96 6.73
C PRO A 116 18.56 4.07 8.07
N GLY A 117 19.68 3.35 8.21
CA GLY A 117 20.46 3.33 9.44
C GLY A 117 20.85 4.72 9.95
N GLU A 118 21.25 5.62 9.06
CA GLU A 118 21.63 7.00 9.40
C GLU A 118 20.51 7.78 10.11
N VAL A 119 19.28 7.70 9.60
CA VAL A 119 18.11 8.37 10.20
C VAL A 119 17.76 7.78 11.56
N ARG A 120 17.85 6.45 11.66
CA ARG A 120 17.60 5.73 12.92
C ARG A 120 18.64 6.10 13.97
N ASP A 121 19.92 6.11 13.60
CA ASP A 121 21.03 6.36 14.51
C ASP A 121 21.02 7.83 14.98
N GLU A 122 20.62 8.78 14.13
CA GLU A 122 20.37 10.17 14.51
C GLU A 122 19.29 10.25 15.60
N LEU A 123 18.15 9.58 15.42
CA LEU A 123 17.07 9.56 16.41
C LEU A 123 17.50 8.92 17.74
N LEU A 124 18.26 7.82 17.68
CA LEU A 124 18.78 7.14 18.86
C LEU A 124 19.87 7.95 19.59
N SER A 125 20.56 8.85 18.87
CA SER A 125 21.56 9.75 19.46
C SER A 125 20.94 10.88 20.28
N LEU A 126 19.66 11.19 20.04
CA LEU A 126 18.93 12.17 20.83
C LEU A 126 18.82 11.66 22.27
N ALA A 127 19.32 12.47 23.21
CA ALA A 127 19.50 12.07 24.60
C ALA A 127 18.24 11.36 25.15
N PRO A 128 18.39 10.22 25.85
CA PRO A 128 17.24 9.49 26.37
C PRO A 128 16.38 10.41 27.24
N PRO A 129 15.06 10.50 27.00
CA PRO A 129 14.16 11.31 27.83
C PRO A 129 14.08 10.77 29.28
N SER A 130 14.71 9.63 29.58
CA SER A 130 14.81 9.04 30.92
C SER A 130 15.61 9.90 31.91
N ARG A 131 16.37 10.92 31.46
CA ARG A 131 16.92 11.92 32.39
C ARG A 131 15.80 12.86 32.88
N PRO A 132 15.55 12.99 34.20
CA PRO A 132 14.46 13.81 34.74
C PRO A 132 14.49 15.26 34.26
N GLU A 133 15.67 15.86 34.26
CA GLU A 133 15.94 17.27 33.89
C GLU A 133 15.88 17.55 32.37
N ALA A 134 15.88 16.52 31.53
CA ALA A 134 15.95 16.72 30.08
C ALA A 134 14.59 17.08 29.49
N LEU A 135 14.53 18.11 28.65
CA LEU A 135 13.35 18.41 27.86
C LEU A 135 13.16 17.35 26.76
N PRO A 136 11.91 17.03 26.39
CA PRO A 136 11.66 16.15 25.25
C PRO A 136 12.23 16.75 23.95
N PRO A 137 12.73 15.94 23.00
CA PRO A 137 13.28 16.45 21.73
C PRO A 137 12.26 17.23 20.90
N HIS A 138 12.70 18.18 20.09
CA HIS A 138 11.78 18.94 19.24
C HIS A 138 11.12 18.01 18.19
N PRO A 139 9.81 18.14 17.89
CA PRO A 139 9.12 17.23 16.97
C PRO A 139 9.66 17.25 15.54
N SER A 140 10.37 18.30 15.11
CA SER A 140 11.03 18.31 13.80
C SER A 140 12.14 17.28 13.67
N SER A 141 12.67 16.76 14.79
CA SER A 141 13.64 15.66 14.76
C SER A 141 13.04 14.38 14.15
N LEU A 142 11.71 14.23 14.14
CA LEU A 142 11.03 13.09 13.51
C LEU A 142 10.77 13.30 12.01
N ASP A 143 10.95 14.51 11.46
CA ASP A 143 10.59 14.83 10.07
C ASP A 143 11.29 13.89 9.07
N PRO A 144 12.62 13.64 9.15
CA PRO A 144 13.29 12.74 8.22
C PRO A 144 12.75 11.31 8.26
N ALA A 145 12.40 10.81 9.45
CA ALA A 145 11.85 9.47 9.61
C ALA A 145 10.41 9.37 9.09
N VAL A 146 9.59 10.39 9.37
CA VAL A 146 8.22 10.48 8.87
C VAL A 146 8.20 10.53 7.34
N ASP A 147 9.07 11.33 6.74
CA ASP A 147 9.20 11.43 5.28
C ASP A 147 9.62 10.09 4.67
N LYS A 148 10.60 9.40 5.24
CA LYS A 148 11.01 8.06 4.78
C LYS A 148 9.90 7.01 4.88
N VAL A 149 9.07 7.08 5.92
CA VAL A 149 7.92 6.19 6.06
C VAL A 149 6.83 6.50 5.03
N TYR A 150 6.60 7.77 4.70
CA TYR A 150 5.71 8.15 3.60
C TYR A 150 6.24 7.69 2.24
N GLU A 151 7.53 7.82 1.98
CA GLU A 151 8.18 7.27 0.79
C GLU A 151 7.98 5.75 0.71
N LEU A 152 8.24 5.01 1.80
CA LEU A 152 8.04 3.57 1.87
C LEU A 152 6.60 3.17 1.53
N MET A 153 5.60 3.81 2.16
CA MET A 153 4.20 3.54 1.88
C MET A 153 3.84 3.84 0.42
N SER A 154 4.38 4.92 -0.14
CA SER A 154 4.12 5.33 -1.52
C SER A 154 4.74 4.38 -2.54
N GLU A 155 6.01 4.00 -2.35
CA GLU A 155 6.78 3.23 -3.33
C GLU A 155 6.53 1.72 -3.22
N SER A 156 6.38 1.21 -1.99
CA SER A 156 6.36 -0.24 -1.74
C SER A 156 4.97 -0.80 -1.42
N VAL A 157 4.02 0.02 -0.97
CA VAL A 157 2.72 -0.46 -0.47
C VAL A 157 1.54 0.00 -1.32
N LEU A 158 1.58 1.23 -1.82
CA LEU A 158 0.45 1.84 -2.53
C LEU A 158 0.04 1.06 -3.79
N VAL A 159 1.00 0.75 -4.67
CA VAL A 159 0.68 0.07 -5.94
C VAL A 159 0.15 -1.36 -5.69
N PRO A 160 0.78 -2.19 -4.83
CA PRO A 160 0.22 -3.48 -4.43
C PRO A 160 -1.21 -3.39 -3.88
N PHE A 161 -1.49 -2.42 -3.01
CA PHE A 161 -2.84 -2.17 -2.50
C PHE A 161 -3.84 -1.83 -3.62
N LEU A 162 -3.49 -0.89 -4.51
CA LEU A 162 -4.36 -0.50 -5.61
C LEU A 162 -4.71 -1.69 -6.52
N ASN A 163 -3.73 -2.57 -6.77
CA ASN A 163 -3.89 -3.78 -7.57
C ASN A 163 -4.66 -4.90 -6.85
N SER A 164 -4.55 -5.02 -5.51
CA SER A 164 -5.30 -6.04 -4.76
C SER A 164 -6.80 -5.76 -4.72
N VAL A 165 -7.18 -4.48 -4.74
CA VAL A 165 -8.59 -4.05 -4.68
C VAL A 165 -9.21 -3.94 -6.08
N CYS A 166 -8.44 -3.52 -7.08
CA CYS A 166 -8.87 -3.49 -8.47
C CYS A 166 -7.74 -4.01 -9.36
N PRO A 167 -7.74 -5.33 -9.66
CA PRO A 167 -6.79 -5.90 -10.61
C PRO A 167 -7.03 -5.24 -11.96
N GLN A 168 -6.06 -4.48 -12.45
CA GLN A 168 -6.07 -4.04 -13.85
C GLN A 168 -5.89 -5.30 -14.68
N SER A 169 -6.96 -5.78 -15.31
CA SER A 169 -6.84 -6.77 -16.38
C SER A 169 -6.06 -6.11 -17.51
N ALA A 170 -4.85 -6.60 -17.79
CA ALA A 170 -4.04 -6.19 -18.93
C ALA A 170 -4.65 -6.62 -20.29
N HIS A 171 -5.97 -6.87 -20.34
CA HIS A 171 -6.66 -7.21 -21.56
C HIS A 171 -7.12 -5.91 -22.23
N PRO A 172 -6.66 -5.61 -23.47
CA PRO A 172 -7.34 -4.60 -24.26
C PRO A 172 -8.79 -5.06 -24.39
N ALA A 173 -9.73 -4.28 -23.85
CA ALA A 173 -11.13 -4.47 -24.12
C ALA A 173 -11.29 -4.36 -25.64
N ILE A 174 -11.51 -5.49 -26.31
CA ILE A 174 -12.02 -5.48 -27.66
C ILE A 174 -13.40 -4.84 -27.54
N GLN A 175 -13.47 -3.57 -27.92
CA GLN A 175 -14.70 -2.84 -28.08
C GLN A 175 -15.41 -3.44 -29.29
N GLU A 176 -16.18 -4.52 -29.08
CA GLU A 176 -17.19 -4.93 -30.04
C GLU A 176 -18.31 -3.88 -30.01
N SER A 177 -18.15 -2.88 -30.87
CA SER A 177 -19.27 -2.08 -31.36
C SER A 177 -20.23 -3.01 -32.10
N ASN A 178 -21.44 -3.20 -31.58
CA ASN A 178 -22.60 -3.48 -32.41
C ASN A 178 -23.84 -2.83 -31.81
N GLU A 179 -24.37 -1.87 -32.55
CA GLU A 179 -25.68 -1.27 -32.37
C GLU A 179 -26.79 -2.25 -32.85
N TYR A 180 -27.97 -2.10 -32.22
CA TYR A 180 -29.30 -2.64 -32.56
C TYR A 180 -29.60 -4.13 -32.37
N GLY A 181 -30.53 -4.42 -31.45
CA GLY A 181 -31.29 -5.67 -31.40
C GLY A 181 -31.99 -5.95 -30.07
N ASP A 182 -33.21 -5.45 -29.92
CA ASP A 182 -34.20 -5.89 -28.92
C ASP A 182 -34.45 -7.41 -29.03
N CYS A 183 -34.32 -8.17 -27.94
CA CYS A 183 -35.20 -9.29 -27.61
C CYS A 183 -34.97 -9.86 -26.20
N LYS A 184 -36.10 -10.24 -25.59
CA LYS A 184 -36.28 -10.79 -24.24
C LYS A 184 -35.68 -12.19 -24.05
N ASP A 185 -35.32 -12.45 -22.79
CA ASP A 185 -35.48 -13.70 -22.01
C ASP A 185 -34.91 -15.04 -22.54
N GLY A 186 -34.41 -15.87 -21.62
CA GLY A 186 -34.19 -17.30 -21.87
C GLY A 186 -32.78 -17.84 -21.64
N SER A 187 -32.52 -18.21 -20.39
CA SER A 187 -31.82 -19.42 -19.93
C SER A 187 -31.31 -20.44 -20.97
N LEU A 188 -30.05 -20.87 -20.78
CA LEU A 188 -29.38 -22.11 -21.25
C LEU A 188 -28.99 -22.24 -22.73
N THR A 189 -27.67 -22.37 -22.99
CA THR A 189 -27.02 -23.49 -23.73
C THR A 189 -25.51 -23.24 -23.85
N ARG A 190 -24.68 -24.01 -23.14
CA ARG A 190 -23.96 -25.20 -23.65
C ARG A 190 -23.00 -24.87 -24.80
N ALA A 191 -21.75 -24.54 -24.43
CA ALA A 191 -20.63 -24.44 -25.34
C ALA A 191 -20.41 -25.78 -26.08
N LEU A 192 -20.55 -25.72 -27.41
CA LEU A 192 -20.19 -26.76 -28.37
C LEU A 192 -19.00 -26.25 -29.17
N THR A 193 -17.81 -26.80 -28.92
CA THR A 193 -16.71 -26.73 -29.88
C THR A 193 -16.46 -28.14 -30.41
N ARG A 194 -16.95 -28.39 -31.63
CA ARG A 194 -16.57 -29.51 -32.52
C ARG A 194 -15.08 -29.33 -32.90
N SER A 195 -14.23 -30.32 -32.68
CA SER A 195 -13.91 -31.48 -33.54
C SER A 195 -13.22 -31.11 -34.86
N TYR A 196 -11.95 -31.49 -34.97
CA TYR A 196 -11.33 -32.00 -36.19
C TYR A 196 -10.56 -33.29 -35.85
N ASP A 197 -10.98 -34.36 -36.52
CA ASP A 197 -10.36 -35.68 -36.62
C ASP A 197 -9.20 -35.61 -37.63
N GLU A 198 -8.12 -36.38 -37.46
CA GLU A 198 -7.65 -37.31 -38.51
C GLU A 198 -6.48 -38.20 -38.04
N ARG A 199 -6.81 -39.49 -37.83
CA ARG A 199 -6.08 -40.74 -38.18
C ARG A 199 -4.56 -40.85 -37.97
N ALA A 200 -4.16 -41.89 -37.21
CA ALA A 200 -3.31 -42.97 -37.73
C ALA A 200 -3.06 -44.13 -36.73
N ILE A 201 -3.63 -45.29 -37.08
CA ILE A 201 -3.03 -46.64 -37.05
C ILE A 201 -3.04 -47.42 -35.71
N HIS A 202 -3.84 -48.48 -35.75
CA HIS A 202 -3.82 -49.70 -34.92
C HIS A 202 -2.43 -50.20 -34.52
N ARG A 203 -2.29 -50.72 -33.29
CA ARG A 203 -1.93 -52.13 -32.99
C ARG A 203 -1.76 -52.34 -31.47
N HIS A 204 -2.70 -53.07 -30.86
CA HIS A 204 -2.44 -53.97 -29.73
C HIS A 204 -1.87 -55.28 -30.29
N PRO A 205 -1.04 -56.07 -29.56
CA PRO A 205 -1.55 -56.90 -28.46
C PRO A 205 -0.61 -57.13 -27.24
N HIS A 206 -1.27 -57.56 -26.14
CA HIS A 206 -0.87 -58.46 -25.04
C HIS A 206 0.62 -58.83 -24.89
N ALA A 207 1.23 -58.89 -23.68
CA ALA A 207 0.96 -59.89 -22.64
C ALA A 207 2.00 -59.79 -21.49
N HIS A 208 1.62 -60.32 -20.31
CA HIS A 208 2.47 -60.96 -19.28
C HIS A 208 3.48 -60.08 -18.48
N ARG A 209 3.74 -60.25 -17.17
CA ARG A 209 3.23 -61.03 -16.04
C ARG A 209 4.04 -60.56 -14.80
N SER A 210 3.44 -60.59 -13.61
CA SER A 210 4.05 -60.92 -12.29
C SER A 210 5.24 -60.13 -11.70
N SER A 211 4.95 -59.31 -10.67
CA SER A 211 5.37 -59.37 -9.23
C SER A 211 6.71 -59.99 -8.74
N PRO A 212 7.16 -59.62 -7.50
CA PRO A 212 8.53 -59.22 -7.14
C PRO A 212 9.23 -60.21 -6.17
N PRO A 213 10.31 -59.78 -5.51
CA PRO A 213 10.57 -60.04 -4.09
C PRO A 213 10.33 -58.82 -3.19
#